data_AF-B6QRL9-F1
#
_entry.id   AF-B6QRL9-F1
#
_cell.length_a   1.000
_cell.length_b   1.000
_cell.length_c   1.000
_cell.angle_alpha   90.00
_cell.angle_beta   90.00
_cell.angle_gamma   90.00
#
_symmetry.space_group_name_H-M   'P 1'
#
loop_
_entity.id
_entity.type
_entity.pdbx_description
1 polymer ?
#
loop_
_entity_poly.entity_id
_entity_poly.type
_entity_poly.pdbx_seq_one_letter_code
_entity_poly.pdbx_strand_id
1 'polypeptide(L)'
;MTVPHWRDDGGLLWIKGKPVSGKSTLMRWAFDERKKNPDNRNESTNDHEQSTDNLKGNVGDQKKSTDSKNPELKKSIILSFFFHGRGSSLQKTMLGFYRTVLFQLLEEQSIREEKIEALSNLEKFFKTQCDSRGPPGISWQWEMSQLAQDFQSALTEILKGHLVYLYVDALDECGEDDARHLTETFVKMIKESPIKRIEESVEKPTDKMVQKKVGKRLYICCSCRNPPLLINAMVEDTFQVCVERHNITGIDSYVWSQLDPFRDTRIPNTIINYSAGSFMWAYLVLERVKSLYSRGFSKKEIEGSIAETPRDLERLYEDLFQNMLGNKNSLRLVYWICFAKEPLTLEELRWAMFIDANPTIKSLKDCKSARDFPCDCECLDKCTCKVMERRVEALGHGLVEITDSNDVQFIHQFVQEFFIDKMALVRLYNRTSNSRPKDFDQVAREAQQSMAETCVRYCNMEELVAASGINTPGSKASLSTAGDRLKKEFPFLNYAVTSWVNNKEETGSHVANVSSQREYDVLNLLASAFPEINQRRTGNTWIPFNVRKVIAKRNP
;
A
#
# COMPACT_ATOMS: atom_id res chain seq x y z
N MET A 1 -1.14 1.26 -24.59
CA MET A 1 0.15 1.96 -24.66
C MET A 1 1.24 0.90 -24.85
N THR A 2 1.52 0.52 -26.10
CA THR A 2 2.65 -0.36 -26.39
C THR A 2 3.89 0.52 -26.54
N VAL A 3 4.98 0.19 -25.85
CA VAL A 3 6.30 0.77 -26.14
C VAL A 3 6.92 -0.17 -27.18
N PRO A 4 6.81 0.13 -28.50
CA PRO A 4 7.05 -0.86 -29.54
C PRO A 4 8.47 -1.43 -29.45
N HIS A 5 9.44 -0.57 -29.18
CA HIS A 5 10.83 -0.96 -29.02
C HIS A 5 11.08 -1.88 -27.81
N TRP A 6 10.41 -1.69 -26.66
CA TRP A 6 10.60 -2.58 -25.52
C TRP A 6 10.02 -3.98 -25.78
N ARG A 7 8.92 -4.07 -26.53
CA ARG A 7 8.29 -5.35 -26.91
C ARG A 7 9.26 -6.21 -27.74
N ASP A 8 9.99 -5.57 -28.64
CA ASP A 8 10.86 -6.24 -29.60
C ASP A 8 12.27 -6.47 -29.05
N ASP A 9 12.82 -5.49 -28.33
CA ASP A 9 14.21 -5.52 -27.86
C ASP A 9 14.38 -6.13 -26.45
N GLY A 10 13.32 -6.15 -25.63
CA GLY A 10 13.42 -6.51 -24.22
C GLY A 10 14.23 -5.49 -23.40
N GLY A 11 14.69 -5.87 -22.21
CA GLY A 11 15.41 -4.96 -21.32
C GLY A 11 14.51 -4.28 -20.28
N LEU A 12 14.86 -3.04 -19.90
CA LEU A 12 14.27 -2.37 -18.74
C LEU A 12 13.29 -1.26 -19.17
N LEU A 13 12.03 -1.35 -18.73
CA LEU A 13 11.01 -0.34 -18.93
C LEU A 13 10.68 0.35 -17.60
N TRP A 14 10.75 1.68 -17.58
CA TRP A 14 10.35 2.49 -16.44
C TRP A 14 8.97 3.11 -16.64
N ILE A 15 8.07 2.83 -15.71
CA ILE A 15 6.82 3.57 -15.51
C ILE A 15 7.11 4.66 -14.48
N LYS A 16 7.34 5.89 -14.96
CA LYS A 16 7.63 7.05 -14.12
C LYS A 16 6.46 8.02 -14.09
N GLY A 17 6.48 8.89 -13.10
CA GLY A 17 5.51 9.96 -13.03
C GLY A 17 5.29 10.54 -11.66
N LYS A 18 4.58 11.67 -11.63
CA LYS A 18 4.20 12.39 -10.41
C LYS A 18 3.53 11.45 -9.37
N PRO A 19 3.61 11.77 -8.07
CA PRO A 19 2.83 11.07 -7.06
C PRO A 19 1.36 10.96 -7.49
N VAL A 20 0.75 9.80 -7.28
CA VAL A 20 -0.67 9.53 -7.61
C VAL A 20 -1.05 9.73 -9.09
N SER A 21 -0.08 9.68 -10.02
CA SER A 21 -0.39 9.71 -11.46
C SER A 21 -0.95 8.38 -12.00
N GLY A 22 -1.15 7.34 -11.18
CA GLY A 22 -1.70 6.05 -11.63
C GLY A 22 -0.66 5.02 -12.09
N LYS A 23 0.62 5.18 -11.70
CA LYS A 23 1.70 4.22 -12.02
C LYS A 23 1.39 2.78 -11.61
N SER A 24 1.04 2.56 -10.34
CA SER A 24 0.71 1.23 -9.81
C SER A 24 -0.53 0.63 -10.47
N THR A 25 -1.51 1.47 -10.84
CA THR A 25 -2.69 1.03 -11.61
C THR A 25 -2.28 0.52 -12.98
N LEU A 26 -1.44 1.27 -13.71
CA LEU A 26 -0.90 0.84 -15.00
C LEU A 26 -0.03 -0.43 -14.86
N MET A 27 0.78 -0.52 -13.80
CA MET A 27 1.64 -1.68 -13.53
C MET A 27 0.81 -2.94 -13.30
N ARG A 28 -0.22 -2.88 -12.44
CA ARG A 28 -1.13 -4.00 -12.20
C ARG A 28 -1.85 -4.43 -13.47
N TRP A 29 -2.41 -3.48 -14.23
CA TRP A 29 -3.05 -3.78 -15.51
C TRP A 29 -2.09 -4.48 -16.48
N ALA A 30 -0.85 -3.98 -16.63
CA ALA A 30 0.13 -4.58 -17.53
C ALA A 30 0.52 -6.00 -17.11
N PHE A 31 0.68 -6.24 -15.81
CA PHE A 31 0.93 -7.57 -15.26
C PHE A 31 -0.23 -8.54 -15.53
N ASP A 32 -1.46 -8.12 -15.24
CA ASP A 32 -2.67 -8.95 -15.41
C ASP A 32 -2.90 -9.30 -16.88
N GLU A 33 -2.75 -8.32 -17.79
CA GLU A 33 -2.86 -8.56 -19.23
C GLU A 33 -1.78 -9.53 -19.73
N ARG A 34 -0.55 -9.42 -19.21
CA ARG A 34 0.51 -10.38 -19.58
C ARG A 34 0.22 -11.78 -19.05
N LYS A 35 -0.35 -11.90 -17.85
CA LYS A 35 -0.77 -13.20 -17.30
C LYS A 35 -1.89 -13.86 -18.10
N LYS A 36 -2.84 -13.08 -18.62
CA LYS A 36 -3.90 -13.60 -19.52
C LYS A 36 -3.33 -14.07 -20.86
N ASN A 37 -2.30 -13.39 -21.37
CA ASN A 37 -1.71 -13.62 -22.68
C ASN A 37 -0.19 -13.88 -22.61
N PRO A 38 0.26 -14.99 -21.99
CA PRO A 38 1.68 -15.23 -21.71
C PRO A 38 2.51 -15.46 -22.98
N ASP A 39 1.92 -16.01 -24.04
CA ASP A 39 2.62 -16.37 -25.28
C ASP A 39 2.20 -15.51 -26.48
N ASN A 40 1.25 -14.58 -26.32
CA ASN A 40 0.77 -13.78 -27.44
C ASN A 40 1.86 -12.82 -27.91
N ARG A 41 2.36 -13.06 -29.13
CA ARG A 41 3.32 -12.22 -29.85
C ARG A 41 2.67 -11.42 -30.97
N ASN A 42 1.40 -11.66 -31.31
CA ASN A 42 0.75 -11.05 -32.46
C ASN A 42 -0.18 -9.90 -32.05
N GLU A 43 0.18 -8.69 -32.48
CA GLU A 43 -0.78 -7.67 -32.91
C GLU A 43 0.03 -6.60 -33.67
N SER A 44 0.17 -6.82 -34.97
CA SER A 44 0.48 -5.77 -35.94
C SER A 44 -0.80 -5.50 -36.73
N THR A 45 -1.31 -4.28 -36.54
CA THR A 45 -1.94 -3.42 -37.56
C THR A 45 -3.07 -4.01 -38.40
N ASN A 46 -4.30 -3.53 -38.17
CA ASN A 46 -5.14 -2.92 -39.22
C ASN A 46 -6.31 -2.18 -38.57
N ASP A 47 -6.07 -0.91 -38.23
CA ASP A 47 -7.14 0.08 -38.19
C ASP A 47 -7.39 0.52 -39.64
N HIS A 48 -8.49 0.06 -40.25
CA HIS A 48 -9.24 0.79 -41.28
C HIS A 48 -10.63 0.16 -41.49
N GLU A 49 -11.63 0.92 -41.06
CA GLU A 49 -12.96 1.15 -41.65
C GLU A 49 -13.92 0.03 -42.10
N GLN A 50 -15.15 0.20 -41.56
CA GLN A 50 -16.49 0.09 -42.17
C GLN A 50 -17.21 -1.27 -42.24
N SER A 51 -18.25 -1.35 -41.40
CA SER A 51 -19.66 -1.69 -41.72
C SER A 51 -19.97 -2.46 -43.00
N THR A 52 -20.59 -3.65 -42.87
CA THR A 52 -21.99 -3.96 -43.26
C THR A 52 -22.25 -5.48 -43.32
N ASP A 53 -23.39 -5.89 -42.74
CA ASP A 53 -24.35 -6.93 -43.13
C ASP A 53 -23.95 -8.32 -43.69
N ASN A 54 -24.48 -9.32 -42.97
CA ASN A 54 -25.28 -10.48 -43.42
C ASN A 54 -24.68 -11.73 -44.12
N LEU A 55 -24.93 -12.86 -43.41
CA LEU A 55 -25.51 -14.13 -43.85
C LEU A 55 -24.67 -15.21 -44.60
N LYS A 56 -24.75 -16.41 -43.99
CA LYS A 56 -24.77 -17.78 -44.55
C LYS A 56 -23.45 -18.43 -45.01
N GLY A 57 -23.00 -19.36 -44.17
CA GLY A 57 -22.78 -20.79 -44.48
C GLY A 57 -21.76 -21.16 -45.57
N ASN A 58 -20.66 -21.81 -45.16
CA ASN A 58 -20.31 -23.11 -45.74
C ASN A 58 -19.28 -23.88 -44.90
N VAL A 59 -19.47 -25.19 -44.89
CA VAL A 59 -18.55 -26.22 -44.40
C VAL A 59 -17.49 -26.45 -45.49
N GLY A 60 -16.21 -26.50 -45.12
CA GLY A 60 -15.15 -26.98 -46.03
C GLY A 60 -13.74 -26.49 -45.70
N ASP A 61 -12.86 -27.46 -45.44
CA ASP A 61 -11.40 -27.44 -45.56
C ASP A 61 -10.55 -26.66 -44.55
N GLN A 62 -10.15 -27.40 -43.51
CA GLN A 62 -8.93 -27.19 -42.76
C GLN A 62 -7.70 -27.26 -43.69
N LYS A 63 -7.27 -26.12 -44.23
CA LYS A 63 -5.90 -25.94 -44.73
C LYS A 63 -5.00 -25.60 -43.55
N LYS A 64 -4.28 -26.62 -43.05
CA LYS A 64 -3.11 -26.46 -42.17
C LYS A 64 -2.11 -25.50 -42.84
N SER A 65 -2.05 -24.25 -42.37
CA SER A 65 -0.89 -23.40 -42.64
C SER A 65 0.25 -23.86 -41.73
N THR A 66 1.30 -24.33 -42.36
CA THR A 66 2.55 -24.73 -41.74
C THR A 66 3.26 -23.51 -41.16
N ASP A 67 3.09 -23.25 -39.87
CA ASP A 67 3.88 -22.26 -39.14
C ASP A 67 5.31 -22.76 -38.96
N SER A 68 6.26 -21.93 -39.39
CA SER A 68 7.70 -22.09 -39.28
C SER A 68 8.12 -22.24 -37.81
N LYS A 69 8.66 -23.41 -37.47
CA LYS A 69 9.15 -23.76 -36.14
C LYS A 69 10.49 -23.07 -35.85
N ASN A 70 10.45 -21.98 -35.09
CA ASN A 70 11.60 -21.52 -34.31
C ASN A 70 11.97 -22.65 -33.31
N PRO A 71 13.25 -23.00 -33.08
CA PRO A 71 13.60 -24.04 -32.10
C PRO A 71 12.95 -23.70 -30.75
N GLU A 72 12.13 -24.62 -30.23
CA GLU A 72 11.00 -24.37 -29.32
C GLU A 72 11.37 -23.53 -28.09
N LEU A 73 11.13 -22.21 -28.17
CA LEU A 73 11.07 -21.37 -26.97
C LEU A 73 9.94 -21.89 -26.09
N LYS A 74 10.28 -22.30 -24.87
CA LYS A 74 9.31 -22.75 -23.88
C LYS A 74 8.43 -21.56 -23.46
N LYS A 75 7.24 -21.87 -22.91
CA LYS A 75 6.26 -20.86 -22.44
C LYS A 75 6.92 -19.78 -21.60
N SER A 76 6.49 -18.53 -21.73
CA SER A 76 7.09 -17.44 -20.92
C SER A 76 6.83 -17.61 -19.42
N ILE A 77 7.73 -17.09 -18.58
CA ILE A 77 7.61 -17.03 -17.13
C ILE A 77 7.32 -15.57 -16.74
N ILE A 78 6.34 -15.37 -15.87
CA ILE A 78 5.88 -14.04 -15.46
C ILE A 78 6.00 -13.93 -13.94
N LEU A 79 6.91 -13.07 -13.50
CA LEU A 79 7.22 -12.79 -12.10
C LEU A 79 6.74 -11.40 -11.72
N SER A 80 6.41 -11.22 -10.45
CA SER A 80 6.06 -9.91 -9.93
C SER A 80 6.48 -9.70 -8.48
N PHE A 81 6.72 -8.44 -8.14
CA PHE A 81 6.81 -7.98 -6.76
C PHE A 81 6.31 -6.54 -6.67
N PHE A 82 5.41 -6.29 -5.73
CA PHE A 82 4.84 -4.96 -5.51
C PHE A 82 5.33 -4.48 -4.15
N PHE A 83 6.27 -3.53 -4.16
CA PHE A 83 6.67 -2.88 -2.92
C PHE A 83 5.46 -2.15 -2.32
N HIS A 84 5.40 -2.14 -0.99
CA HIS A 84 4.32 -1.47 -0.29
C HIS A 84 4.82 -0.86 1.02
N GLY A 85 5.01 0.46 1.05
CA GLY A 85 5.52 1.23 2.18
C GLY A 85 4.64 1.12 3.43
N ARG A 86 3.35 0.84 3.25
CA ARG A 86 2.39 0.55 4.33
C ARG A 86 2.20 -0.94 4.62
N GLY A 87 2.82 -1.82 3.84
CA GLY A 87 2.66 -3.27 3.93
C GLY A 87 3.41 -3.93 5.08
N SER A 88 3.50 -5.26 5.02
CA SER A 88 4.34 -6.05 5.91
C SER A 88 5.83 -5.70 5.76
N SER A 89 6.66 -6.07 6.73
CA SER A 89 8.11 -5.82 6.69
C SER A 89 8.78 -6.34 5.42
N LEU A 90 8.36 -7.51 4.91
CA LEU A 90 8.91 -8.07 3.68
C LEU A 90 8.50 -7.26 2.44
N GLN A 91 7.28 -6.72 2.39
CA GLN A 91 6.84 -5.89 1.25
C GLN A 91 7.60 -4.57 1.12
N LYS A 92 8.45 -4.20 2.09
CA LYS A 92 9.25 -2.97 2.10
C LYS A 92 10.72 -3.19 1.82
N THR A 93 11.18 -4.42 1.58
CA THR A 93 12.62 -4.73 1.61
C THR A 93 13.06 -5.56 0.41
N MET A 94 14.33 -5.40 0.01
CA MET A 94 14.94 -6.29 -1.00
C MET A 94 14.92 -7.76 -0.57
N LEU A 95 15.00 -8.03 0.73
CA LEU A 95 14.86 -9.38 1.26
C LEU A 95 13.50 -9.99 0.87
N GLY A 96 12.40 -9.23 1.02
CA GLY A 96 11.09 -9.70 0.59
C GLY A 96 10.98 -9.85 -0.93
N PHE A 97 11.59 -8.95 -1.71
CA PHE A 97 11.70 -9.08 -3.16
C PHE A 97 12.33 -10.43 -3.54
N TYR A 98 13.57 -10.70 -3.12
CA TYR A 98 14.29 -11.91 -3.52
C TYR A 98 13.58 -13.19 -3.07
N ARG A 99 13.08 -13.22 -1.82
CA ARG A 99 12.32 -14.38 -1.32
C ARG A 99 11.09 -14.65 -2.17
N THR A 100 10.39 -13.61 -2.60
CA THR A 100 9.12 -13.74 -3.34
C THR A 100 9.35 -14.13 -4.80
N VAL A 101 10.35 -13.57 -5.48
CA VAL A 101 10.65 -13.94 -6.87
C VAL A 101 11.27 -15.33 -6.97
N LEU A 102 12.12 -15.73 -6.03
CA LEU A 102 12.65 -17.10 -5.96
C LEU A 102 11.54 -18.11 -5.67
N PHE A 103 10.62 -17.78 -4.78
CA PHE A 103 9.45 -18.63 -4.51
C PHE A 103 8.59 -18.82 -5.76
N GLN A 104 8.27 -17.74 -6.50
CA GLN A 104 7.56 -17.84 -7.78
C GLN A 104 8.31 -18.70 -8.80
N LEU A 105 9.63 -18.60 -8.86
CA LEU A 105 10.45 -19.45 -9.73
C LEU A 105 10.39 -20.94 -9.35
N LEU A 106 10.38 -21.26 -8.06
CA LEU A 106 10.18 -22.63 -7.55
C LEU A 106 8.78 -23.16 -7.88
N GLU A 107 7.76 -22.31 -7.80
CA GLU A 107 6.40 -22.65 -8.24
C GLU A 107 6.38 -22.93 -9.75
N GLU A 108 7.02 -22.11 -10.57
CA GLU A 108 7.10 -22.32 -12.02
C GLU A 108 7.85 -23.61 -12.39
N GLN A 109 8.95 -23.93 -11.71
CA GLN A 109 9.63 -25.23 -11.84
C GLN A 109 8.65 -26.38 -11.54
N SER A 110 7.87 -26.28 -10.47
CA SER A 110 6.90 -27.32 -10.08
C SER A 110 5.76 -27.45 -11.09
N ILE A 111 5.18 -26.33 -11.54
CA ILE A 111 4.07 -26.27 -12.50
C ILE A 111 4.50 -26.83 -13.87
N ARG A 112 5.75 -26.60 -14.27
CA ARG A 112 6.27 -26.99 -15.59
C ARG A 112 6.93 -28.36 -15.58
N GLU A 113 7.09 -28.97 -14.41
CA GLU A 113 7.85 -30.19 -14.22
C GLU A 113 9.28 -30.09 -14.81
N GLU A 114 9.85 -28.88 -14.76
CA GLU A 114 11.16 -28.56 -15.33
C GLU A 114 12.17 -28.33 -14.24
N LYS A 115 13.14 -29.23 -14.14
CA LYS A 115 14.18 -29.14 -13.11
C LYS A 115 15.25 -28.13 -13.50
N ILE A 116 15.32 -27.04 -12.73
CA ILE A 116 16.36 -26.03 -12.81
C ILE A 116 17.38 -26.33 -11.70
N GLU A 117 18.64 -26.50 -12.06
CA GLU A 117 19.68 -26.94 -11.13
C GLU A 117 19.89 -25.92 -10.00
N ALA A 118 19.96 -24.63 -10.35
CA ALA A 118 20.11 -23.56 -9.36
C ALA A 118 18.97 -23.55 -8.32
N LEU A 119 17.73 -23.74 -8.75
CA LEU A 119 16.57 -23.81 -7.85
C LEU A 119 16.58 -25.10 -7.00
N SER A 120 16.95 -26.23 -7.61
CA SER A 120 17.13 -27.50 -6.88
C SER A 120 18.18 -27.39 -5.78
N ASN A 121 19.23 -26.60 -6.00
CA ASN A 121 20.27 -26.36 -4.99
C ASN A 121 19.75 -25.47 -3.84
N LEU A 122 18.94 -24.46 -4.15
CA LEU A 122 18.24 -23.65 -3.15
C LEU A 122 17.30 -24.50 -2.26
N GLU A 123 16.52 -25.40 -2.86
CA GLU A 123 15.66 -26.34 -2.09
C GLU A 123 16.46 -27.25 -1.17
N LYS A 124 17.58 -27.81 -1.67
CA LYS A 124 18.49 -28.64 -0.85
C LYS A 124 19.06 -27.84 0.30
N PHE A 125 19.57 -26.64 0.03
CA PHE A 125 20.10 -25.74 1.06
C PHE A 125 19.05 -25.46 2.14
N PHE A 126 17.83 -25.09 1.73
CA PHE A 126 16.72 -24.85 2.64
C PHE A 126 16.44 -26.07 3.53
N LYS A 127 16.35 -27.25 2.93
CA LYS A 127 16.12 -28.50 3.67
C LYS A 127 17.24 -28.78 4.67
N THR A 128 18.50 -28.65 4.26
CA THR A 128 19.65 -28.83 5.15
C THR A 128 19.65 -27.84 6.33
N GLN A 129 19.31 -26.57 6.11
CA GLN A 129 19.22 -25.60 7.20
C GLN A 129 18.07 -25.94 8.16
N CYS A 130 16.91 -26.33 7.63
CA CYS A 130 15.77 -26.77 8.45
C CYS A 130 16.10 -28.01 9.28
N ASP A 131 16.72 -29.03 8.68
CA ASP A 131 17.07 -30.28 9.33
C ASP A 131 18.15 -30.08 10.43
N SER A 132 19.09 -29.13 10.23
CA SER A 132 20.21 -28.91 11.15
C SER A 132 19.95 -27.84 12.22
N ARG A 133 19.18 -26.80 11.91
CA ARG A 133 18.98 -25.63 12.80
C ARG A 133 17.53 -25.46 13.24
N GLY A 134 16.57 -26.05 12.54
CA GLY A 134 15.14 -25.83 12.76
C GLY A 134 14.56 -24.74 11.84
N PRO A 135 13.35 -24.24 12.14
CA PRO A 135 12.58 -23.43 11.18
C PRO A 135 13.19 -22.04 10.90
N PRO A 136 13.08 -21.53 9.66
CA PRO A 136 13.53 -20.19 9.28
C PRO A 136 12.74 -19.11 10.02
N GLY A 137 13.36 -17.96 10.28
CA GLY A 137 12.74 -16.84 10.99
C GLY A 137 12.80 -16.95 12.52
N ILE A 138 13.14 -18.13 13.05
CA ILE A 138 13.33 -18.40 14.48
C ILE A 138 14.76 -18.83 14.73
N SER A 139 15.17 -19.94 14.11
CA SER A 139 16.47 -20.55 14.35
C SER A 139 17.58 -19.99 13.47
N TRP A 140 17.23 -19.45 12.32
CA TRP A 140 18.14 -18.85 11.36
C TRP A 140 17.40 -17.88 10.43
N GLN A 141 18.14 -16.99 9.79
CA GLN A 141 17.61 -15.98 8.86
C GLN A 141 18.25 -16.15 7.48
N TRP A 142 17.53 -15.73 6.45
CA TRP A 142 18.06 -15.68 5.10
C TRP A 142 19.03 -14.52 4.93
N GLU A 143 20.19 -14.81 4.36
CA GLU A 143 21.16 -13.83 3.90
C GLU A 143 20.70 -13.21 2.57
N MET A 144 20.59 -11.89 2.51
CA MET A 144 20.16 -11.17 1.30
C MET A 144 21.16 -11.38 0.15
N SER A 145 22.45 -11.39 0.47
CA SER A 145 23.55 -11.62 -0.48
C SER A 145 23.44 -12.99 -1.17
N GLN A 146 23.13 -14.03 -0.40
CA GLN A 146 22.92 -15.40 -0.89
C GLN A 146 21.70 -15.47 -1.81
N LEU A 147 20.57 -14.92 -1.38
CA LEU A 147 19.35 -14.94 -2.19
C LEU A 147 19.50 -14.16 -3.51
N ALA A 148 20.26 -13.07 -3.52
CA ALA A 148 20.57 -12.33 -4.75
C ALA A 148 21.38 -13.21 -5.74
N GLN A 149 22.36 -13.96 -5.24
CA GLN A 149 23.16 -14.89 -6.05
C GLN A 149 22.33 -16.07 -6.56
N ASP A 150 21.47 -16.63 -5.72
CA ASP A 150 20.56 -17.72 -6.09
C ASP A 150 19.60 -17.27 -7.19
N PHE A 151 19.05 -16.06 -7.06
CA PHE A 151 18.17 -15.45 -8.08
C PHE A 151 18.90 -15.25 -9.40
N GLN A 152 20.12 -14.68 -9.37
CA GLN A 152 20.92 -14.48 -10.59
C GLN A 152 21.24 -15.81 -11.29
N SER A 153 21.59 -16.84 -10.51
CA SER A 153 21.92 -18.17 -11.02
C SER A 153 20.71 -18.85 -11.66
N ALA A 154 19.57 -18.85 -10.96
CA ALA A 154 18.31 -19.39 -11.47
C ALA A 154 17.85 -18.68 -12.75
N LEU A 155 17.86 -17.35 -12.75
CA LEU A 155 17.43 -16.56 -13.91
C LEU A 155 18.32 -16.82 -15.13
N THR A 156 19.64 -16.94 -14.94
CA THR A 156 20.60 -17.25 -16.01
C THR A 156 20.31 -18.60 -16.66
N GLU A 157 19.95 -19.61 -15.87
CA GLU A 157 19.59 -20.94 -16.38
C GLU A 157 18.26 -20.92 -17.13
N ILE A 158 17.24 -20.27 -16.56
CA ILE A 158 15.89 -20.16 -17.14
C ILE A 158 15.89 -19.47 -18.51
N LEU A 159 16.66 -18.38 -18.65
CA LEU A 159 16.72 -17.61 -19.89
C LEU A 159 17.26 -18.42 -21.09
N LYS A 160 17.88 -19.59 -20.86
CA LYS A 160 18.28 -20.53 -21.91
C LYS A 160 17.08 -21.10 -22.67
N GLY A 161 15.95 -21.30 -21.99
CA GLY A 161 14.75 -21.91 -22.57
C GLY A 161 13.52 -20.99 -22.63
N HIS A 162 13.47 -19.96 -21.77
CA HIS A 162 12.26 -19.15 -21.55
C HIS A 162 12.47 -17.66 -21.80
N LEU A 163 11.37 -16.98 -22.10
CA LEU A 163 11.25 -15.53 -21.88
C LEU A 163 10.83 -15.29 -20.44
N VAL A 164 11.40 -14.27 -19.81
CA VAL A 164 11.05 -13.87 -18.44
C VAL A 164 10.56 -12.44 -18.41
N TYR A 165 9.38 -12.23 -17.85
CA TYR A 165 8.82 -10.91 -17.54
C TYR A 165 8.84 -10.70 -16.04
N LEU A 166 9.46 -9.63 -15.56
CA LEU A 166 9.52 -9.26 -14.16
C LEU A 166 8.91 -7.89 -13.96
N TYR A 167 7.80 -7.83 -13.23
CA TYR A 167 7.11 -6.58 -12.88
C TYR A 167 7.46 -6.17 -11.44
N VAL A 168 8.02 -4.97 -11.27
CA VAL A 168 8.45 -4.44 -9.96
C VAL A 168 7.79 -3.09 -9.72
N ASP A 169 6.76 -3.05 -8.90
CA ASP A 169 6.04 -1.81 -8.62
C ASP A 169 6.61 -1.09 -7.41
N ALA A 170 6.56 0.25 -7.44
CA ALA A 170 6.90 1.16 -6.36
C ALA A 170 8.32 0.94 -5.81
N LEU A 171 9.30 0.78 -6.72
CA LEU A 171 10.68 0.45 -6.35
C LEU A 171 11.29 1.43 -5.34
N ASP A 172 10.88 2.71 -5.36
CA ASP A 172 11.34 3.71 -4.38
C ASP A 172 10.89 3.45 -2.93
N GLU A 173 9.94 2.54 -2.69
CA GLU A 173 9.44 2.23 -1.36
C GLU A 173 10.32 1.25 -0.56
N CYS A 174 11.38 0.69 -1.15
CA CYS A 174 12.40 -0.07 -0.40
C CYS A 174 13.54 0.77 0.17
N GLY A 175 13.51 2.08 -0.06
CA GLY A 175 14.59 2.99 0.30
C GLY A 175 15.53 3.26 -0.88
N GLU A 176 16.15 4.43 -0.86
CA GLU A 176 16.89 4.94 -2.02
C GLU A 176 18.10 4.06 -2.40
N ASP A 177 18.87 3.63 -1.40
CA ASP A 177 20.07 2.81 -1.62
C ASP A 177 19.73 1.41 -2.13
N ASP A 178 18.70 0.78 -1.55
CA ASP A 178 18.17 -0.52 -1.97
C ASP A 178 17.61 -0.45 -3.40
N ALA A 179 16.83 0.59 -3.71
CA ALA A 179 16.30 0.82 -5.05
C ALA A 179 17.40 0.99 -6.09
N ARG A 180 18.49 1.71 -5.73
CA ARG A 180 19.68 1.89 -6.57
C ARG A 180 20.39 0.56 -6.82
N HIS A 181 20.67 -0.19 -5.76
CA HIS A 181 21.36 -1.48 -5.84
C HIS A 181 20.58 -2.51 -6.68
N LEU A 182 19.25 -2.58 -6.51
CA LEU A 182 18.41 -3.48 -7.28
C LEU A 182 18.36 -3.07 -8.76
N THR A 183 18.32 -1.76 -9.04
CA THR A 183 18.41 -1.23 -10.41
C THR A 183 19.73 -1.58 -11.08
N GLU A 184 20.86 -1.39 -10.39
CA GLU A 184 22.18 -1.78 -10.89
C GLU A 184 22.26 -3.27 -11.20
N THR A 185 21.68 -4.09 -10.34
CA THR A 185 21.58 -5.55 -10.52
C THR A 185 20.77 -5.89 -11.77
N PHE A 186 19.61 -5.26 -11.99
CA PHE A 186 18.81 -5.46 -13.20
C PHE A 186 19.54 -5.04 -14.46
N VAL A 187 20.19 -3.87 -14.47
CA VAL A 187 20.98 -3.39 -15.60
C VAL A 187 22.13 -4.35 -15.91
N LYS A 188 22.83 -4.83 -14.88
CA LYS A 188 23.90 -5.83 -15.02
C LYS A 188 23.37 -7.12 -15.65
N MET A 189 22.27 -7.67 -15.13
CA MET A 189 21.64 -8.88 -15.68
C MET A 189 21.21 -8.71 -17.14
N ILE A 190 20.67 -7.53 -17.49
CA ILE A 190 20.22 -7.21 -18.85
C ILE A 190 21.40 -7.06 -19.83
N LYS A 191 22.54 -6.53 -19.38
CA LYS A 191 23.75 -6.38 -20.21
C LYS A 191 24.52 -7.68 -20.36
N GLU A 192 24.67 -8.41 -19.27
CA GLU A 192 25.43 -9.66 -19.21
C GLU A 192 24.62 -10.85 -19.73
N SER A 193 23.31 -10.69 -19.98
CA SER A 193 22.46 -11.73 -20.56
C SER A 193 23.03 -12.20 -21.91
N PRO A 194 23.60 -13.41 -21.99
CA PRO A 194 24.32 -13.85 -23.18
C PRO A 194 23.37 -14.35 -24.30
N ILE A 195 22.06 -14.36 -24.04
CA ILE A 195 21.07 -15.09 -24.83
C ILE A 195 20.09 -14.13 -25.47
N LYS A 196 20.39 -13.74 -26.71
CA LYS A 196 19.44 -13.04 -27.59
C LYS A 196 18.34 -14.00 -28.06
N ARG A 197 17.15 -13.49 -28.38
CA ARG A 197 16.16 -14.32 -29.10
C ARG A 197 16.68 -14.56 -30.52
N ILE A 198 16.28 -15.68 -31.10
CA ILE A 198 16.55 -15.99 -32.50
C ILE A 198 15.23 -15.86 -33.22
N GLU A 199 15.23 -15.11 -34.32
CA GLU A 199 14.09 -15.02 -35.23
C GLU A 199 14.54 -15.53 -36.59
N GLU A 200 13.75 -16.46 -37.13
CA GLU A 200 13.94 -16.96 -38.48
C GLU A 200 13.20 -16.04 -39.44
N SER A 201 13.94 -15.50 -40.40
CA SER A 201 13.37 -14.68 -41.46
C SER A 201 13.87 -15.20 -42.80
N VAL A 202 13.00 -15.15 -43.81
CA VAL A 202 13.36 -15.49 -45.19
C VAL A 202 13.95 -14.25 -45.83
N GLU A 203 15.24 -14.29 -46.14
CA GLU A 203 15.91 -13.20 -46.83
C GLU A 203 15.59 -13.31 -48.34
N LYS A 204 14.81 -12.38 -48.88
CA LYS A 204 14.60 -12.27 -50.34
C LYS A 204 15.77 -11.50 -50.96
N PRO A 205 16.37 -11.96 -52.08
CA PRO A 205 15.85 -12.90 -53.08
C PRO A 205 16.47 -14.31 -53.04
N THR A 206 17.25 -14.64 -52.03
CA THR A 206 18.00 -15.91 -51.95
C THR A 206 17.20 -17.07 -51.36
N ASP A 207 15.99 -16.81 -50.84
CA ASP A 207 15.12 -17.76 -50.13
C ASP A 207 15.87 -18.60 -49.08
N LYS A 208 16.94 -18.03 -48.52
CA LYS A 208 17.70 -18.65 -47.43
C LYS A 208 17.05 -18.29 -46.11
N MET A 209 16.86 -19.30 -45.27
CA MET A 209 16.47 -19.10 -43.88
C MET A 209 17.65 -18.44 -43.16
N VAL A 210 17.46 -17.20 -42.71
CA VAL A 210 18.46 -16.48 -41.93
C VAL A 210 17.97 -16.39 -40.49
N GLN A 211 18.76 -16.95 -39.58
CA GLN A 211 18.58 -16.78 -38.14
C GLN A 211 19.18 -15.44 -37.73
N LYS A 212 18.33 -14.46 -37.45
CA LYS A 212 18.74 -13.18 -36.89
C LYS A 212 18.62 -13.25 -35.37
N LYS A 213 19.69 -12.89 -34.66
CA LYS A 213 19.59 -12.65 -33.22
C LYS A 213 18.88 -11.30 -33.01
N VAL A 214 17.65 -11.35 -32.51
CA VAL A 214 16.79 -10.18 -32.29
C VAL A 214 16.45 -10.10 -30.81
N GLY A 215 16.53 -8.91 -30.20
CA GLY A 215 16.10 -8.65 -28.83
C GLY A 215 16.68 -9.53 -27.72
N LYS A 216 16.23 -9.25 -26.50
CA LYS A 216 16.59 -9.96 -25.27
C LYS A 216 15.48 -10.91 -24.84
N ARG A 217 15.81 -11.83 -23.92
CA ARG A 217 14.85 -12.76 -23.31
C ARG A 217 14.34 -12.32 -21.94
N LEU A 218 14.91 -11.25 -21.39
CA LEU A 218 14.58 -10.68 -20.09
C LEU A 218 13.89 -9.33 -20.28
N TYR A 219 12.67 -9.23 -19.75
CA TYR A 219 11.82 -8.04 -19.79
C TYR A 219 11.55 -7.62 -18.35
N ILE A 220 12.09 -6.48 -17.92
CA ILE A 220 11.87 -5.94 -16.57
C ILE A 220 11.06 -4.66 -16.71
N CYS A 221 9.94 -4.57 -16.00
CA CYS A 221 9.13 -3.37 -15.93
C CYS A 221 9.12 -2.87 -14.48
N CYS A 222 9.67 -1.68 -14.25
CA CYS A 222 9.74 -1.07 -12.92
C CYS A 222 8.88 0.19 -12.87
N SER A 223 8.19 0.46 -11.76
CA SER A 223 7.64 1.79 -11.48
C SER A 223 8.40 2.51 -10.36
N CYS A 224 8.52 3.83 -10.48
CA CYS A 224 9.21 4.66 -9.50
C CYS A 224 8.73 6.12 -9.55
N ARG A 225 8.68 6.81 -8.41
CA ARG A 225 8.33 8.25 -8.32
C ARG A 225 9.44 9.18 -8.78
N ASN A 226 10.69 8.92 -8.38
CA ASN A 226 11.82 9.83 -8.65
C ASN A 226 12.94 9.12 -9.43
N PRO A 227 13.03 9.37 -10.75
CA PRO A 227 14.11 8.92 -11.62
C PRO A 227 15.57 9.37 -11.37
N PRO A 228 15.99 10.21 -10.40
CA PRO A 228 17.41 10.55 -10.23
C PRO A 228 18.32 9.37 -9.85
N LEU A 229 17.75 8.19 -9.53
CA LEU A 229 18.46 6.90 -9.55
C LEU A 229 18.76 6.37 -10.98
N LEU A 230 18.24 7.04 -12.00
CA LEU A 230 18.42 6.80 -13.44
C LEU A 230 19.45 7.76 -14.05
N ILE A 231 20.53 8.09 -13.33
CA ILE A 231 21.72 8.71 -13.98
C ILE A 231 22.26 7.80 -15.11
N ASN A 232 21.84 6.52 -15.12
CA ASN A 232 22.02 5.58 -16.22
C ASN A 232 20.87 5.54 -17.25
N ALA A 233 20.01 6.57 -17.35
CA ALA A 233 19.02 6.70 -18.42
C ALA A 233 19.64 6.86 -19.83
N MET A 234 20.97 6.92 -19.92
CA MET A 234 21.75 6.84 -21.16
C MET A 234 22.22 5.42 -21.50
N VAL A 235 21.83 4.40 -20.72
CA VAL A 235 22.15 3.00 -21.01
C VAL A 235 21.21 2.49 -22.11
N GLU A 236 21.80 1.97 -23.19
CA GLU A 236 21.10 1.20 -24.23
C GLU A 236 20.15 0.18 -23.59
N ASP A 237 18.97 -0.05 -24.20
CA ASP A 237 17.93 -0.97 -23.71
C ASP A 237 17.16 -0.52 -22.45
N THR A 238 17.08 0.79 -22.21
CA THR A 238 16.20 1.40 -21.20
C THR A 238 15.08 2.22 -21.85
N PHE A 239 13.84 1.94 -21.48
CA PHE A 239 12.63 2.61 -22.00
C PHE A 239 11.89 3.34 -20.90
N GLN A 240 11.08 4.36 -21.23
CA GLN A 240 10.36 5.16 -20.25
C GLN A 240 8.94 5.52 -20.71
N VAL A 241 7.98 5.32 -19.82
CA VAL A 241 6.61 5.80 -19.91
C VAL A 241 6.38 6.81 -18.78
N CYS A 242 5.98 8.02 -19.13
CA CYS A 242 5.59 9.05 -18.17
C CYS A 242 4.06 9.10 -18.09
N VAL A 243 3.50 8.62 -16.99
CA VAL A 243 2.06 8.34 -16.89
C VAL A 243 1.23 9.61 -17.00
N GLU A 244 1.61 10.70 -16.32
CA GLU A 244 0.88 11.98 -16.37
C GLU A 244 0.75 12.56 -17.79
N ARG A 245 1.64 12.22 -18.72
CA ARG A 245 1.54 12.69 -20.12
C ARG A 245 0.39 12.03 -20.90
N HIS A 246 -0.22 11.00 -20.34
CA HIS A 246 -1.23 10.18 -21.02
C HIS A 246 -2.56 10.12 -20.25
N ASN A 247 -2.66 10.80 -19.10
CA ASN A 247 -3.85 10.76 -18.25
C ASN A 247 -4.95 11.74 -18.68
N ILE A 248 -4.67 12.67 -19.61
CA ILE A 248 -5.54 13.81 -19.87
C ILE A 248 -6.96 13.39 -20.28
N THR A 249 -7.10 12.37 -21.13
CA THR A 249 -8.41 11.86 -21.58
C THR A 249 -9.22 11.26 -20.43
N GLY A 250 -8.56 10.55 -19.51
CA GLY A 250 -9.22 9.99 -18.34
C GLY A 250 -9.62 11.06 -17.32
N ILE A 251 -8.78 12.08 -17.14
CA ILE A 251 -9.09 13.24 -16.30
C ILE A 251 -10.26 14.04 -16.89
N ASP A 252 -10.26 14.28 -18.20
CA ASP A 252 -11.35 14.94 -18.92
C ASP A 252 -12.68 14.20 -18.67
N SER A 253 -12.71 12.89 -18.97
CA SER A 253 -13.90 12.05 -18.75
C SER A 253 -14.36 12.09 -17.29
N TYR A 254 -13.42 12.01 -16.34
CA TYR A 254 -13.73 12.08 -14.91
C TYR A 254 -14.32 13.44 -14.52
N VAL A 255 -13.67 14.55 -14.87
CA VAL A 255 -14.10 15.91 -14.52
C VAL A 255 -15.50 16.20 -15.08
N TRP A 256 -15.75 15.88 -16.35
CA TRP A 256 -17.06 16.11 -16.97
C TRP A 256 -18.16 15.25 -16.36
N SER A 257 -17.85 14.05 -15.88
CA SER A 257 -18.83 13.20 -15.18
C SER A 257 -19.26 13.75 -13.82
N GLN A 258 -18.48 14.67 -13.22
CA GLN A 258 -18.69 15.15 -11.85
C GLN A 258 -19.29 16.56 -11.77
N LEU A 259 -19.37 17.30 -12.89
CA LEU A 259 -19.64 18.74 -12.90
C LEU A 259 -20.83 19.15 -13.78
N ASP A 260 -21.95 18.44 -13.68
CA ASP A 260 -23.18 18.77 -14.41
C ASP A 260 -23.65 20.24 -14.26
N PRO A 261 -23.65 20.85 -13.05
CA PRO A 261 -24.06 22.26 -12.88
C PRO A 261 -23.14 23.28 -13.56
N PHE A 262 -21.96 22.85 -14.03
CA PHE A 262 -20.90 23.71 -14.54
C PHE A 262 -20.61 23.48 -16.03
N ARG A 263 -21.43 22.71 -16.73
CA ARG A 263 -21.22 22.38 -18.15
C ARG A 263 -21.11 23.61 -19.07
N ASP A 264 -21.75 24.71 -18.67
CA ASP A 264 -21.77 26.01 -19.35
C ASP A 264 -20.62 26.96 -18.95
N THR A 265 -19.71 26.52 -18.08
CA THR A 265 -18.64 27.37 -17.50
C THR A 265 -17.24 26.99 -17.98
N ARG A 266 -16.24 27.78 -17.60
CA ARG A 266 -14.83 27.45 -17.86
C ARG A 266 -14.24 26.51 -16.81
N ILE A 267 -14.98 26.19 -15.73
CA ILE A 267 -14.49 25.43 -14.58
C ILE A 267 -13.95 24.04 -14.99
N PRO A 268 -14.69 23.20 -15.76
CA PRO A 268 -14.20 21.86 -16.13
C PRO A 268 -12.88 21.93 -16.89
N ASN A 269 -12.82 22.72 -17.96
CA ASN A 269 -11.60 22.90 -18.77
C ASN A 269 -10.43 23.47 -17.95
N THR A 270 -10.72 24.39 -17.03
CA THR A 270 -9.70 24.95 -16.13
C THR A 270 -9.10 23.86 -15.25
N ILE A 271 -9.92 22.99 -14.64
CA ILE A 271 -9.45 21.88 -13.81
C ILE A 271 -8.63 20.89 -14.64
N ILE A 272 -9.13 20.50 -15.83
CA ILE A 272 -8.44 19.56 -16.73
C ILE A 272 -7.06 20.08 -17.10
N ASN A 273 -6.97 21.33 -17.55
CA ASN A 273 -5.70 21.96 -17.93
C ASN A 273 -4.74 22.08 -16.73
N TYR A 274 -5.26 22.49 -15.58
CA TYR A 274 -4.46 22.75 -14.39
C TYR A 274 -3.99 21.49 -13.68
N SER A 275 -4.67 20.35 -13.88
CA SER A 275 -4.27 19.05 -13.36
C SER A 275 -2.88 18.63 -13.84
N ALA A 276 -2.46 19.07 -15.04
CA ALA A 276 -1.21 18.68 -15.68
C ALA A 276 -0.95 17.16 -15.58
N GLY A 277 -2.00 16.36 -15.82
CA GLY A 277 -1.97 14.90 -15.80
C GLY A 277 -2.06 14.25 -14.40
N SER A 278 -2.30 15.03 -13.35
CA SER A 278 -2.45 14.54 -11.97
C SER A 278 -3.92 14.32 -11.61
N PHE A 279 -4.33 13.05 -11.51
CA PHE A 279 -5.68 12.69 -11.06
C PHE A 279 -5.96 13.19 -9.64
N MET A 280 -4.98 13.10 -8.74
CA MET A 280 -5.16 13.57 -7.36
C MET A 280 -5.39 15.08 -7.28
N TRP A 281 -4.70 15.86 -8.12
CA TRP A 281 -4.95 17.30 -8.19
C TRP A 281 -6.37 17.57 -8.68
N ALA A 282 -6.81 16.91 -9.76
CA ALA A 282 -8.16 17.06 -10.29
C ALA A 282 -9.22 16.68 -9.26
N TYR A 283 -9.04 15.55 -8.57
CA TYR A 283 -9.91 15.08 -7.49
C TYR A 283 -10.06 16.10 -6.36
N LEU A 284 -8.95 16.56 -5.77
CA LEU A 284 -8.98 17.49 -4.64
C LEU A 284 -9.64 18.82 -5.01
N VAL A 285 -9.38 19.32 -6.21
CA VAL A 285 -9.98 20.57 -6.69
C VAL A 285 -11.46 20.38 -7.01
N LEU A 286 -11.87 19.22 -7.54
CA LEU A 286 -13.29 18.90 -7.72
C LEU A 286 -14.05 18.87 -6.40
N GLU A 287 -13.51 18.23 -5.37
CA GLU A 287 -14.15 18.19 -4.04
C GLU A 287 -14.23 19.59 -3.41
N ARG A 288 -13.20 20.42 -3.59
CA ARG A 288 -13.24 21.84 -3.21
C ARG A 288 -14.35 22.60 -3.95
N VAL A 289 -14.47 22.40 -5.27
CA VAL A 289 -15.50 23.04 -6.10
C VAL A 289 -16.91 22.63 -5.64
N LYS A 290 -17.14 21.33 -5.42
CA LYS A 290 -18.42 20.81 -4.91
C LYS A 290 -18.76 21.41 -3.54
N SER A 291 -17.77 21.52 -2.65
CA SER A 291 -17.93 22.12 -1.32
C SER A 291 -18.26 23.61 -1.38
N LEU A 292 -17.58 24.40 -2.21
CA LEU A 292 -17.90 25.82 -2.39
C LEU A 292 -19.29 26.00 -2.99
N TYR A 293 -19.64 25.19 -3.98
CA TYR A 293 -20.96 25.26 -4.60
C TYR A 293 -22.09 24.94 -3.62
N SER A 294 -21.95 23.88 -2.81
CA SER A 294 -22.95 23.51 -1.81
C SER A 294 -23.11 24.56 -0.70
N ARG A 295 -22.09 25.38 -0.47
CA ARG A 295 -22.12 26.53 0.45
C ARG A 295 -22.70 27.81 -0.16
N GLY A 296 -23.13 27.77 -1.42
CA GLY A 296 -23.80 28.90 -2.08
C GLY A 296 -22.87 29.91 -2.74
N PHE A 297 -21.58 29.62 -2.90
CA PHE A 297 -20.67 30.48 -3.66
C PHE A 297 -21.05 30.51 -5.14
N SER A 298 -20.94 31.67 -5.77
CA SER A 298 -21.22 31.84 -7.18
C SER A 298 -20.18 31.14 -8.07
N LYS A 299 -20.57 30.79 -9.30
CA LYS A 299 -19.66 30.21 -10.31
C LYS A 299 -18.38 31.05 -10.49
N LYS A 300 -18.48 32.38 -10.41
CA LYS A 300 -17.34 33.31 -10.56
C LYS A 300 -16.39 33.27 -9.35
N GLU A 301 -16.92 33.16 -8.13
CA GLU A 301 -16.09 32.99 -6.92
C GLU A 301 -15.35 31.65 -6.95
N ILE A 302 -16.02 30.59 -7.41
CA ILE A 302 -15.42 29.26 -7.58
C ILE A 302 -14.31 29.30 -8.63
N GLU A 303 -14.52 29.94 -9.79
CA GLU A 303 -13.47 30.15 -10.80
C GLU A 303 -12.25 30.88 -10.21
N GLY A 304 -12.46 31.92 -9.40
CA GLY A 304 -11.39 32.62 -8.68
C GLY A 304 -10.61 31.69 -7.75
N SER A 305 -11.31 30.87 -6.96
CA SER A 305 -10.68 29.91 -6.05
C SER A 305 -9.82 28.86 -6.79
N ILE A 306 -10.26 28.38 -7.94
CA ILE A 306 -9.47 27.44 -8.77
C ILE A 306 -8.22 28.13 -9.34
N ALA A 307 -8.33 29.40 -9.74
CA ALA A 307 -7.21 30.17 -10.26
C ALA A 307 -6.10 30.36 -9.22
N GLU A 308 -6.47 30.60 -7.96
CA GLU A 308 -5.56 30.74 -6.81
C GLU A 308 -4.98 29.41 -6.32
N THR A 309 -5.62 28.29 -6.68
CA THR A 309 -5.18 26.97 -6.22
C THR A 309 -3.79 26.60 -6.79
N PRO A 310 -2.82 26.20 -5.94
CA PRO A 310 -1.49 25.80 -6.39
C PRO A 310 -1.51 24.64 -7.39
N ARG A 311 -0.73 24.73 -8.47
CA ARG A 311 -0.59 23.67 -9.50
C ARG A 311 0.22 22.47 -9.04
N ASP A 312 1.11 22.70 -8.07
CA ASP A 312 1.95 21.67 -7.49
C ASP A 312 1.18 20.95 -6.38
N LEU A 313 1.24 19.61 -6.37
CA LEU A 313 0.45 18.80 -5.47
C LEU A 313 0.89 18.95 -4.00
N GLU A 314 2.19 19.14 -3.77
CA GLU A 314 2.70 19.38 -2.41
C GLU A 314 2.25 20.74 -1.88
N ARG A 315 2.30 21.78 -2.71
CA ARG A 315 1.75 23.10 -2.35
C ARG A 315 0.23 23.05 -2.12
N LEU A 316 -0.50 22.22 -2.89
CA LEU A 316 -1.92 21.98 -2.65
C LEU A 316 -2.16 21.28 -1.30
N TYR A 317 -1.32 20.33 -0.92
CA TYR A 317 -1.37 19.74 0.41
C TYR A 317 -1.10 20.77 1.52
N GLU A 318 -0.11 21.66 1.35
CA GLU A 318 0.15 22.74 2.31
C GLU A 318 -1.05 23.69 2.44
N ASP A 319 -1.72 24.01 1.34
CA ASP A 319 -2.95 24.83 1.31
C ASP A 319 -4.12 24.16 2.03
N LEU A 320 -4.36 22.86 1.79
CA LEU A 320 -5.37 22.09 2.52
C LEU A 320 -5.02 21.97 4.01
N PHE A 321 -3.76 21.72 4.31
CA PHE A 321 -3.21 21.60 5.66
C PHE A 321 -3.39 22.87 6.50
N GLN A 322 -3.39 24.07 5.90
CA GLN A 322 -3.63 25.30 6.66
C GLN A 322 -4.95 25.26 7.43
N ASN A 323 -5.98 24.59 6.88
CA ASN A 323 -7.29 24.49 7.53
C ASN A 323 -7.27 23.57 8.77
N MET A 324 -6.27 22.70 8.90
CA MET A 324 -6.09 21.84 10.07
C MET A 324 -5.41 22.56 11.23
N LEU A 325 -4.65 23.65 10.97
CA LEU A 325 -3.84 24.31 11.98
C LEU A 325 -4.68 24.88 13.13
N GLY A 326 -4.24 24.63 14.35
CA GLY A 326 -4.93 25.06 15.57
C GLY A 326 -6.11 24.16 15.97
N ASN A 327 -6.50 23.17 15.14
CA ASN A 327 -7.58 22.26 15.45
C ASN A 327 -7.08 21.01 16.20
N LYS A 328 -7.41 20.93 17.50
CA LYS A 328 -7.07 19.79 18.37
C LYS A 328 -7.58 18.45 17.86
N ASN A 329 -8.74 18.41 17.22
CA ASN A 329 -9.31 17.16 16.70
C ASN A 329 -8.65 16.75 15.38
N SER A 330 -8.21 17.69 14.54
CA SER A 330 -7.39 17.38 13.37
C SER A 330 -6.02 16.83 13.79
N LEU A 331 -5.41 17.39 14.83
CA LEU A 331 -4.18 16.84 15.43
C LEU A 331 -4.38 15.42 15.94
N ARG A 332 -5.45 15.14 16.69
CA ARG A 332 -5.79 13.78 17.15
C ARG A 332 -6.00 12.82 15.98
N LEU A 333 -6.77 13.23 14.97
CA LEU A 333 -6.98 12.41 13.76
C LEU A 333 -5.65 12.01 13.13
N VAL A 334 -4.75 12.99 12.95
CA VAL A 334 -3.42 12.75 12.38
C VAL A 334 -2.58 11.83 13.27
N TYR A 335 -2.64 11.96 14.61
CA TYR A 335 -1.94 11.04 15.52
C TYR A 335 -2.40 9.59 15.34
N TRP A 336 -3.72 9.37 15.34
CA TRP A 336 -4.31 8.05 15.19
C TRP A 336 -4.08 7.44 13.80
N ILE A 337 -3.77 8.25 12.77
CA ILE A 337 -3.36 7.73 11.46
C ILE A 337 -1.85 7.46 11.41
N CYS A 338 -1.02 8.36 11.95
CA CYS A 338 0.44 8.30 11.85
C CYS A 338 1.08 7.24 12.74
N PHE A 339 0.56 7.05 13.96
CA PHE A 339 1.22 6.24 15.00
C PHE A 339 0.44 4.99 15.38
N ALA A 340 -0.69 4.74 14.72
CA ALA A 340 -1.42 3.50 14.94
C ALA A 340 -0.61 2.29 14.49
N LYS A 341 -0.79 1.19 15.20
CA LYS A 341 -0.10 -0.08 14.93
C LYS A 341 -0.55 -0.66 13.58
N GLU A 342 -1.84 -0.55 13.30
CA GLU A 342 -2.52 -0.89 12.04
C GLU A 342 -3.61 0.18 11.80
N PRO A 343 -4.05 0.43 10.56
CA PRO A 343 -5.13 1.38 10.28
C PRO A 343 -6.38 1.06 11.12
N LEU A 344 -6.97 2.08 11.74
CA LEU A 344 -8.21 1.92 12.51
C LEU A 344 -9.39 1.94 11.55
N THR A 345 -10.37 1.08 11.82
CA THR A 345 -11.69 1.22 11.20
C THR A 345 -12.35 2.52 11.64
N LEU A 346 -13.33 3.01 10.87
CA LEU A 346 -14.10 4.22 11.20
C LEU A 346 -14.74 4.13 12.59
N GLU A 347 -15.21 2.94 12.97
CA GLU A 347 -15.81 2.68 14.27
C GLU A 347 -14.76 2.73 15.38
N GLU A 348 -13.62 2.05 15.23
CA GLU A 348 -12.53 2.08 16.21
C GLU A 348 -11.99 3.50 16.41
N LEU A 349 -11.80 4.25 15.31
CA LEU A 349 -11.34 5.64 15.36
C LEU A 349 -12.33 6.55 16.09
N ARG A 350 -13.64 6.30 15.95
CA ARG A 350 -14.68 7.03 16.68
C ARG A 350 -14.43 6.99 18.18
N TRP A 351 -14.27 5.78 18.72
CA TRP A 351 -14.03 5.54 20.13
C TRP A 351 -12.67 6.08 20.57
N ALA A 352 -11.62 5.80 19.79
CA ALA A 352 -10.27 6.28 20.08
C ALA A 352 -10.23 7.81 20.25
N MET A 353 -10.73 8.55 19.25
CA MET A 353 -10.74 10.01 19.28
C MET A 353 -11.66 10.59 20.36
N PHE A 354 -12.82 9.96 20.61
CA PHE A 354 -13.76 10.43 21.63
C PHE A 354 -13.20 10.28 23.04
N ILE A 355 -12.59 9.13 23.35
CA ILE A 355 -11.99 8.87 24.66
C ILE A 355 -10.73 9.70 24.87
N ASP A 356 -9.88 9.85 23.85
CA ASP A 356 -8.76 10.79 23.85
C ASP A 356 -9.23 12.22 24.19
N ALA A 357 -10.32 12.67 23.58
CA ALA A 357 -10.90 13.99 23.84
C ALA A 357 -11.48 14.17 25.24
N ASN A 358 -11.97 13.09 25.86
CA ASN A 358 -12.74 13.14 27.09
C ASN A 358 -12.10 12.27 28.20
N PRO A 359 -11.05 12.77 28.89
CA PRO A 359 -10.33 12.04 29.94
C PRO A 359 -11.18 11.58 31.13
N THR A 360 -12.33 12.21 31.35
CA THR A 360 -13.21 11.98 32.51
C THR A 360 -14.22 10.86 32.30
N ILE A 361 -14.38 10.35 31.08
CA ILE A 361 -15.31 9.27 30.74
C ILE A 361 -14.83 7.96 31.37
N LYS A 362 -15.75 7.25 32.03
CA LYS A 362 -15.45 5.99 32.75
C LYS A 362 -16.28 4.80 32.28
N SER A 363 -17.36 5.02 31.54
CA SER A 363 -18.26 3.95 31.08
C SER A 363 -18.71 4.15 29.62
N LEU A 364 -19.15 3.08 28.96
CA LEU A 364 -19.79 3.18 27.64
C LEU A 364 -21.11 3.98 27.73
N LYS A 365 -21.81 3.86 28.85
CA LYS A 365 -23.02 4.65 29.11
C LYS A 365 -22.74 6.15 29.12
N ASP A 366 -21.63 6.58 29.75
CA ASP A 366 -21.22 7.98 29.75
C ASP A 366 -20.89 8.46 28.32
N CYS A 367 -20.21 7.62 27.54
CA CYS A 367 -19.89 7.93 26.14
C CYS A 367 -21.16 8.21 25.34
N LYS A 368 -22.15 7.31 25.44
CA LYS A 368 -23.40 7.37 24.69
C LYS A 368 -24.31 8.53 25.13
N SER A 369 -24.14 8.98 26.37
CA SER A 369 -24.90 10.11 26.94
C SER A 369 -24.21 11.46 26.70
N ALA A 370 -22.97 11.47 26.23
CA ALA A 370 -22.20 12.68 26.01
C ALA A 370 -22.69 13.43 24.76
N ARG A 371 -22.85 14.75 24.89
CA ARG A 371 -23.38 15.61 23.80
C ARG A 371 -22.48 15.68 22.58
N ASP A 372 -21.17 15.49 22.75
CA ASP A 372 -20.15 15.60 21.72
C ASP A 372 -19.75 14.24 21.12
N PHE A 373 -20.40 13.15 21.56
CA PHE A 373 -20.21 11.83 20.97
C PHE A 373 -20.66 11.86 19.50
N PRO A 374 -19.80 11.49 18.54
CA PRO A 374 -20.07 11.63 17.10
C PRO A 374 -21.04 10.56 16.57
N CYS A 375 -22.30 10.62 17.02
CA CYS A 375 -23.38 9.72 16.65
C CYS A 375 -24.75 10.41 16.80
N ASP A 376 -25.59 10.36 15.76
CA ASP A 376 -26.95 10.94 15.78
C ASP A 376 -28.02 9.90 16.12
N CYS A 377 -27.66 8.60 16.19
CA CYS A 377 -28.62 7.53 16.45
C CYS A 377 -28.54 6.97 17.87
N GLU A 378 -29.67 6.47 18.37
CA GLU A 378 -29.79 5.82 19.68
C GLU A 378 -29.36 4.33 19.67
N CYS A 379 -28.98 3.76 18.52
CA CYS A 379 -28.73 2.33 18.40
C CYS A 379 -27.35 1.90 18.94
N LEU A 380 -27.37 0.86 19.78
CA LEU A 380 -26.23 0.35 20.54
C LEU A 380 -25.32 -0.61 19.74
N ASP A 381 -25.82 -1.22 18.68
CA ASP A 381 -25.12 -2.34 18.04
C ASP A 381 -24.43 -2.00 16.71
N LYS A 382 -24.93 -1.02 15.93
CA LYS A 382 -24.30 -0.50 14.68
C LYS A 382 -24.83 0.90 14.34
N CYS A 383 -24.08 1.98 14.62
CA CYS A 383 -24.42 3.29 14.04
C CYS A 383 -24.24 3.22 12.53
N THR A 384 -25.33 3.44 11.80
CA THR A 384 -25.36 3.67 10.34
C THR A 384 -25.33 5.17 10.00
N CYS A 385 -25.18 5.99 11.05
CA CYS A 385 -25.19 7.43 10.97
C CYS A 385 -23.88 7.96 10.38
N LYS A 386 -23.97 8.79 9.33
CA LYS A 386 -22.80 9.36 8.63
C LYS A 386 -22.12 10.51 9.39
N VAL A 387 -22.30 10.59 10.71
CA VAL A 387 -21.71 11.66 11.53
C VAL A 387 -20.21 11.53 11.57
N MET A 388 -19.70 10.32 11.83
CA MET A 388 -18.26 10.09 11.91
C MET A 388 -17.60 10.23 10.53
N GLU A 389 -18.25 9.80 9.44
CA GLU A 389 -17.79 10.02 8.07
C GLU A 389 -17.58 11.53 7.81
N ARG A 390 -18.64 12.33 7.99
CA ARG A 390 -18.57 13.79 7.86
C ARG A 390 -17.55 14.43 8.78
N ARG A 391 -17.34 13.87 9.98
CA ARG A 391 -16.34 14.36 10.94
C ARG A 391 -14.92 14.08 10.47
N VAL A 392 -14.63 12.90 9.92
CA VAL A 392 -13.32 12.60 9.32
C VAL A 392 -13.06 13.51 8.13
N GLU A 393 -14.04 13.68 7.23
CA GLU A 393 -13.94 14.60 6.09
C GLU A 393 -13.64 16.03 6.54
N ALA A 394 -14.40 16.53 7.52
CA ALA A 394 -14.25 17.89 8.04
C ALA A 394 -12.90 18.12 8.74
N LEU A 395 -12.39 17.12 9.48
CA LEU A 395 -11.13 17.24 10.22
C LEU A 395 -9.90 16.99 9.34
N GLY A 396 -10.03 16.14 8.31
CA GLY A 396 -8.98 15.76 7.39
C GLY A 396 -8.81 16.71 6.21
N HIS A 397 -9.79 17.56 5.91
CA HIS A 397 -9.74 18.55 4.83
C HIS A 397 -9.30 17.96 3.48
N GLY A 398 -9.79 16.77 3.15
CA GLY A 398 -9.46 16.06 1.91
C GLY A 398 -8.09 15.38 1.89
N LEU A 399 -7.32 15.44 2.98
CA LEU A 399 -6.05 14.70 3.13
C LEU A 399 -6.25 13.28 3.72
N VAL A 400 -7.46 12.99 4.22
CA VAL A 400 -7.84 11.73 4.86
C VAL A 400 -9.06 11.17 4.14
N GLU A 401 -9.08 9.85 3.96
CA GLU A 401 -10.18 9.09 3.37
C GLU A 401 -10.61 7.93 4.26
N ILE A 402 -11.78 7.38 3.94
CA ILE A 402 -12.31 6.13 4.46
C ILE A 402 -12.32 5.15 3.30
N THR A 403 -11.65 4.01 3.44
CA THR A 403 -11.53 3.00 2.38
C THR A 403 -12.80 2.15 2.27
N ASP A 404 -12.90 1.32 1.23
CA ASP A 404 -13.95 0.31 1.09
C ASP A 404 -13.94 -0.73 2.23
N SER A 405 -12.77 -0.97 2.85
CA SER A 405 -12.62 -1.79 4.06
C SER A 405 -13.04 -1.07 5.34
N ASN A 406 -13.52 0.18 5.22
CA ASN A 406 -13.90 1.06 6.33
C ASN A 406 -12.71 1.51 7.20
N ASP A 407 -11.48 1.43 6.68
CA ASP A 407 -10.28 1.91 7.36
C ASP A 407 -10.07 3.40 7.11
N VAL A 408 -9.64 4.13 8.13
CA VAL A 408 -9.32 5.56 8.00
C VAL A 408 -7.82 5.74 7.78
N GLN A 409 -7.45 6.40 6.68
CA GLN A 409 -6.06 6.60 6.30
C GLN A 409 -5.86 7.90 5.53
N PHE A 410 -4.60 8.32 5.33
CA PHE A 410 -4.31 9.37 4.36
C PHE A 410 -4.58 8.90 2.93
N ILE A 411 -5.14 9.80 2.11
CA ILE A 411 -5.51 9.58 0.69
C ILE A 411 -4.38 9.04 -0.19
N HIS A 412 -3.13 9.23 0.24
CA HIS A 412 -1.97 8.69 -0.45
C HIS A 412 -0.75 8.61 0.48
N GLN A 413 0.21 7.73 0.18
CA GLN A 413 1.47 7.62 0.93
C GLN A 413 2.25 8.94 1.01
N PHE A 414 2.27 9.72 -0.07
CA PHE A 414 2.92 11.04 -0.08
C PHE A 414 2.31 12.03 0.93
N VAL A 415 1.03 11.92 1.29
CA VAL A 415 0.47 12.75 2.37
C VAL A 415 1.04 12.34 3.72
N GLN A 416 1.27 11.04 3.93
CA GLN A 416 1.97 10.57 5.13
C GLN A 416 3.42 11.10 5.19
N GLU A 417 4.16 11.05 4.09
CA GLU A 417 5.51 11.63 3.97
C GLU A 417 5.48 13.16 4.23
N PHE A 418 4.44 13.86 3.78
CA PHE A 418 4.24 15.27 4.09
C PHE A 418 4.07 15.53 5.60
N PHE A 419 3.30 14.69 6.31
CA PHE A 419 3.15 14.82 7.77
C PHE A 419 4.42 14.45 8.54
N ILE A 420 5.09 13.37 8.13
CA ILE A 420 6.24 12.81 8.85
C ILE A 420 7.54 13.48 8.41
N ASP A 421 7.94 13.33 7.15
CA ASP A 421 9.25 13.75 6.64
C ASP A 421 9.32 15.27 6.43
N LYS A 422 8.20 15.90 6.04
CA LYS A 422 8.13 17.36 5.83
C LYS A 422 7.67 18.13 7.07
N MET A 423 7.70 17.49 8.24
CA MET A 423 7.45 18.12 9.54
C MET A 423 6.09 18.81 9.67
N ALA A 424 5.09 18.47 8.84
CA ALA A 424 3.77 19.08 8.94
C ALA A 424 3.06 18.66 10.24
N LEU A 425 3.33 17.46 10.75
CA LEU A 425 2.88 17.04 12.07
C LEU A 425 3.39 17.96 13.19
N VAL A 426 4.67 18.31 13.15
CA VAL A 426 5.29 19.22 14.13
C VAL A 426 4.70 20.62 14.03
N ARG A 427 4.47 21.12 12.80
CA ARG A 427 3.76 22.40 12.58
C ARG A 427 2.35 22.37 13.15
N LEU A 428 1.60 21.29 12.90
CA LEU A 428 0.24 21.11 13.40
C LEU A 428 0.21 21.09 14.93
N TYR A 429 1.12 20.33 15.54
CA TYR A 429 1.25 20.27 16.99
C TYR A 429 1.56 21.64 17.59
N ASN A 430 2.63 22.30 17.12
CA ASN A 430 3.09 23.58 17.69
C ASN A 430 2.09 24.73 17.48
N ARG A 431 1.20 24.65 16.48
CA ARG A 431 0.10 25.60 16.27
C ARG A 431 -1.13 25.32 17.13
N THR A 432 -1.26 24.10 17.63
CA THR A 432 -2.44 23.62 18.37
C THR A 432 -2.19 23.56 19.88
N SER A 433 -0.94 23.33 20.27
CA SER A 433 -0.49 23.27 21.65
C SER A 433 -0.11 24.66 22.16
N ASN A 434 -0.50 24.97 23.40
CA ASN A 434 -0.07 26.19 24.09
C ASN A 434 1.30 26.02 24.79
N SER A 435 1.97 24.88 24.57
CA SER A 435 3.28 24.57 25.16
C SER A 435 4.44 25.10 24.30
N ARG A 436 5.67 25.02 24.83
CA ARG A 436 6.86 25.37 24.06
C ARG A 436 6.96 24.52 22.79
N PRO A 437 7.51 25.06 21.69
CA PRO A 437 7.70 24.31 20.46
C PRO A 437 8.47 23.02 20.71
N LYS A 438 7.94 21.93 20.16
CA LYS A 438 8.54 20.59 20.24
C LYS A 438 9.13 20.18 18.91
N ASP A 439 10.16 19.34 18.97
CA ASP A 439 10.70 18.62 17.81
C ASP A 439 9.84 17.39 17.47
N PHE A 440 10.18 16.69 16.38
CA PHE A 440 9.43 15.53 15.93
C PHE A 440 9.38 14.40 16.97
N ASP A 441 10.53 14.06 17.58
CA ASP A 441 10.60 12.96 18.53
C ASP A 441 9.79 13.24 19.80
N GLN A 442 9.81 14.48 20.26
CA GLN A 442 8.98 14.93 21.38
C GLN A 442 7.49 14.83 21.02
N VAL A 443 7.08 15.30 19.84
CA VAL A 443 5.67 15.19 19.37
C VAL A 443 5.23 13.74 19.22
N ALA A 444 6.09 12.88 18.66
CA ALA A 444 5.81 11.46 18.49
C ALA A 444 5.63 10.74 19.83
N ARG A 445 6.50 11.01 20.82
CA ARG A 445 6.32 10.51 22.20
C ARG A 445 5.01 11.01 22.82
N GLU A 446 4.72 12.29 22.61
CA GLU A 446 3.42 12.97 22.78
C GLU A 446 2.21 12.11 22.43
N ALA A 447 2.12 11.88 21.13
CA ALA A 447 1.04 11.16 20.48
C ALA A 447 0.95 9.73 21.01
N GLN A 448 2.07 9.01 21.04
CA GLN A 448 2.11 7.62 21.46
C GLN A 448 1.70 7.44 22.93
N GLN A 449 2.10 8.35 23.81
CA GLN A 449 1.68 8.33 25.21
C GLN A 449 0.17 8.56 25.32
N SER A 450 -0.36 9.60 24.68
CA SER A 450 -1.80 9.91 24.69
C SER A 450 -2.65 8.76 24.12
N MET A 451 -2.20 8.12 23.04
CA MET A 451 -2.86 6.96 22.45
C MET A 451 -2.83 5.75 23.40
N ALA A 452 -1.70 5.48 24.06
CA ALA A 452 -1.59 4.39 25.01
C ALA A 452 -2.48 4.61 26.25
N GLU A 453 -2.51 5.83 26.79
CA GLU A 453 -3.41 6.21 27.88
C GLU A 453 -4.88 6.05 27.48
N THR A 454 -5.23 6.40 26.24
CA THR A 454 -6.58 6.21 25.70
C THR A 454 -6.96 4.73 25.63
N CYS A 455 -6.07 3.87 25.14
CA CYS A 455 -6.27 2.42 25.13
C CYS A 455 -6.45 1.86 26.54
N VAL A 456 -5.61 2.26 27.50
CA VAL A 456 -5.72 1.83 28.90
C VAL A 456 -7.04 2.28 29.52
N ARG A 457 -7.46 3.53 29.30
CA ARG A 457 -8.76 4.03 29.79
C ARG A 457 -9.93 3.26 29.20
N TYR A 458 -9.87 2.94 27.91
CA TYR A 458 -10.91 2.14 27.26
C TYR A 458 -10.98 0.71 27.84
N CYS A 459 -9.84 0.07 28.11
CA CYS A 459 -9.81 -1.24 28.77
C CYS A 459 -10.34 -1.21 30.21
N ASN A 460 -10.32 -0.05 30.86
CA ASN A 460 -10.77 0.16 32.25
C ASN A 460 -12.20 0.72 32.37
N MET A 461 -13.01 0.64 31.31
CA MET A 461 -14.42 1.01 31.38
C MET A 461 -15.15 0.22 32.48
N GLU A 462 -16.03 0.89 33.23
CA GLU A 462 -16.71 0.33 34.40
C GLU A 462 -17.40 -1.01 34.11
N GLU A 463 -18.01 -1.14 32.93
CA GLU A 463 -18.65 -2.37 32.48
C GLU A 463 -17.66 -3.53 32.27
N LEU A 464 -16.46 -3.25 31.74
CA LEU A 464 -15.39 -4.26 31.59
C LEU A 464 -14.82 -4.67 32.94
N VAL A 465 -14.67 -3.71 33.85
CA VAL A 465 -14.19 -4.00 35.21
C VAL A 465 -15.22 -4.79 36.02
N ALA A 466 -16.52 -4.54 35.81
CA ALA A 466 -17.58 -5.34 36.40
C ALA A 466 -17.59 -6.76 35.81
N ALA A 467 -17.47 -6.90 34.49
CA ALA A 467 -17.45 -8.18 33.80
C ALA A 467 -16.22 -9.04 34.15
N SER A 468 -15.08 -8.42 34.50
CA SER A 468 -13.85 -9.11 34.88
C SER A 468 -13.88 -9.74 36.27
N GLY A 469 -14.89 -9.43 37.10
CA GLY A 469 -15.07 -10.03 38.42
C GLY A 469 -14.03 -9.59 39.47
N ILE A 470 -13.13 -8.65 39.16
CA ILE A 470 -12.07 -8.16 40.05
C ILE A 470 -12.63 -7.60 41.37
N ASN A 471 -13.82 -7.00 41.33
CA ASN A 471 -14.48 -6.42 42.50
C ASN A 471 -15.37 -7.42 43.27
N THR A 472 -15.43 -8.70 42.86
CA THR A 472 -16.27 -9.73 43.48
C THR A 472 -15.44 -10.96 43.88
N PRO A 473 -15.09 -11.12 45.17
CA PRO A 473 -14.37 -12.30 45.65
C PRO A 473 -15.18 -13.58 45.38
N GLY A 474 -14.62 -14.52 44.61
CA GLY A 474 -15.22 -15.84 44.35
C GLY A 474 -15.93 -16.02 43.01
N SER A 475 -16.11 -14.96 42.22
CA SER A 475 -16.66 -15.06 40.86
C SER A 475 -15.55 -15.34 39.83
N LYS A 476 -15.30 -16.62 39.51
CA LYS A 476 -14.57 -16.97 38.28
C LYS A 476 -15.50 -16.85 37.08
N ALA A 477 -15.89 -15.63 36.72
CA ALA A 477 -16.52 -15.40 35.43
C ALA A 477 -15.52 -15.81 34.34
N SER A 478 -15.86 -16.83 33.56
CA SER A 478 -15.02 -17.31 32.45
C SER A 478 -15.08 -16.29 31.32
N LEU A 479 -14.17 -15.30 31.34
CA LEU A 479 -14.05 -14.29 30.29
C LEU A 479 -13.83 -14.92 28.89
N SER A 480 -13.31 -16.14 28.83
CA SER A 480 -13.07 -16.89 27.58
C SER A 480 -14.35 -17.22 26.80
N THR A 481 -15.51 -17.37 27.45
CA THR A 481 -16.80 -17.58 26.76
C THR A 481 -17.55 -16.28 26.44
N ALA A 482 -17.11 -15.14 27.00
CA ALA A 482 -17.72 -13.83 26.80
C ALA A 482 -17.03 -12.97 25.71
N GLY A 483 -15.90 -13.43 25.17
CA GLY A 483 -15.05 -12.67 24.24
C GLY A 483 -15.79 -12.09 23.03
N ASP A 484 -16.63 -12.88 22.36
CA ASP A 484 -17.37 -12.42 21.17
C ASP A 484 -18.47 -11.40 21.51
N ARG A 485 -19.07 -11.51 22.70
CA ARG A 485 -20.05 -10.54 23.19
C ARG A 485 -19.36 -9.21 23.53
N LEU A 486 -18.21 -9.27 24.20
CA LEU A 486 -17.41 -8.09 24.52
C LEU A 486 -16.88 -7.39 23.27
N LYS A 487 -16.43 -8.14 22.25
CA LYS A 487 -16.00 -7.57 20.96
C LYS A 487 -17.12 -6.79 20.26
N LYS A 488 -18.38 -7.25 20.38
CA LYS A 488 -19.55 -6.55 19.82
C LYS A 488 -19.90 -5.29 20.61
N GLU A 489 -19.86 -5.36 21.93
CA GLU A 489 -20.25 -4.26 22.81
C GLU A 489 -19.17 -3.17 22.93
N PHE A 490 -17.90 -3.54 22.73
CA PHE A 490 -16.73 -2.67 22.81
C PHE A 490 -15.94 -2.69 21.50
N PRO A 491 -16.34 -1.90 20.49
CA PRO A 491 -15.74 -1.95 19.15
C PRO A 491 -14.24 -1.66 19.12
N PHE A 492 -13.73 -0.85 20.07
CA PHE A 492 -12.31 -0.50 20.14
C PHE A 492 -11.47 -1.43 21.02
N LEU A 493 -12.08 -2.45 21.64
CA LEU A 493 -11.39 -3.29 22.65
C LEU A 493 -10.23 -4.08 22.04
N ASN A 494 -10.43 -4.69 20.89
CA ASN A 494 -9.42 -5.52 20.24
C ASN A 494 -8.15 -4.71 19.91
N TYR A 495 -8.35 -3.52 19.32
CA TYR A 495 -7.26 -2.60 19.06
C TYR A 495 -6.60 -2.13 20.37
N ALA A 496 -7.40 -1.68 21.35
CA ALA A 496 -6.92 -1.12 22.60
C ALA A 496 -6.01 -2.09 23.35
N VAL A 497 -6.40 -3.36 23.47
CA VAL A 497 -5.63 -4.35 24.24
C VAL A 497 -4.35 -4.82 23.51
N THR A 498 -4.31 -4.73 22.18
CA THR A 498 -3.14 -5.17 21.39
C THR A 498 -2.16 -4.04 21.04
N SER A 499 -2.52 -2.78 21.32
CA SER A 499 -1.78 -1.59 20.87
C SER A 499 -1.27 -0.69 22.01
N TRP A 500 -1.73 -0.87 23.26
CA TRP A 500 -1.22 -0.11 24.41
C TRP A 500 0.25 -0.42 24.75
N VAL A 501 0.72 -1.63 24.39
CA VAL A 501 2.13 -2.03 24.46
C VAL A 501 2.79 -1.77 23.12
N ASN A 502 3.07 -0.51 22.80
CA ASN A 502 3.86 -0.20 21.62
C ASN A 502 5.30 -0.68 21.83
N ASN A 503 5.65 -1.77 21.14
CA ASN A 503 6.99 -2.31 21.06
C ASN A 503 7.85 -1.43 20.14
N LYS A 504 8.44 -0.37 20.69
CA LYS A 504 9.73 0.12 20.21
C LYS A 504 10.69 0.18 21.40
N GLU A 505 11.63 -0.76 21.41
CA GLU A 505 12.83 -0.73 22.25
C GLU A 505 13.76 0.48 21.91
N GLU A 506 13.40 1.32 20.93
CA GLU A 506 14.21 2.46 20.45
C GLU A 506 14.04 3.75 21.24
N THR A 507 12.98 3.92 22.03
CA THR A 507 12.86 5.07 22.93
C THR A 507 12.90 4.56 24.36
N GLY A 508 14.06 4.67 25.01
CA GLY A 508 14.27 4.33 26.43
C GLY A 508 13.44 5.16 27.43
N SER A 509 12.31 5.71 27.01
CA SER A 509 11.33 6.44 27.80
C SER A 509 10.08 5.59 28.00
N HIS A 510 9.73 5.35 29.26
CA HIS A 510 8.59 4.57 29.73
C HIS A 510 7.25 4.99 29.09
N VAL A 511 6.75 4.22 28.11
CA VAL A 511 5.45 4.47 27.46
C VAL A 511 4.33 3.79 28.27
N ALA A 512 3.45 4.63 28.83
CA ALA A 512 2.30 4.32 29.69
C ALA A 512 2.65 3.62 31.03
N ASN A 513 2.67 4.42 32.10
CA ASN A 513 2.62 3.88 33.46
C ASN A 513 1.21 3.30 33.67
N VAL A 514 1.12 1.97 33.79
CA VAL A 514 -0.02 1.35 34.47
C VAL A 514 0.02 1.92 35.89
N SER A 515 -0.91 2.81 36.18
CA SER A 515 -0.83 3.71 37.33
C SER A 515 -1.35 3.06 38.61
N SER A 516 -2.05 1.93 38.49
CA SER A 516 -2.56 1.18 39.64
C SER A 516 -2.56 -0.33 39.43
N GLN A 517 -2.46 -1.07 40.54
CA GLN A 517 -2.62 -2.53 40.56
C GLN A 517 -3.95 -2.98 39.94
N ARG A 518 -5.00 -2.15 40.06
CA ARG A 518 -6.30 -2.42 39.45
C ARG A 518 -6.24 -2.45 37.92
N GLU A 519 -5.57 -1.48 37.30
CA GLU A 519 -5.41 -1.44 35.83
C GLU A 519 -4.59 -2.64 35.34
N TYR A 520 -3.58 -3.04 36.11
CA TYR A 520 -2.77 -4.22 35.87
C TYR A 520 -3.61 -5.51 35.87
N ASP A 521 -4.49 -5.67 36.85
CA ASP A 521 -5.34 -6.86 36.98
C ASP A 521 -6.36 -6.96 35.84
N VAL A 522 -6.97 -5.83 35.44
CA VAL A 522 -7.89 -5.75 34.29
C VAL A 522 -7.18 -6.14 33.00
N LEU A 523 -6.01 -5.56 32.72
CA LEU A 523 -5.26 -5.85 31.49
C LEU A 523 -4.79 -7.31 31.42
N ASN A 524 -4.38 -7.90 32.54
CA ASN A 524 -4.02 -9.33 32.60
C ASN A 524 -5.20 -10.26 32.35
N LEU A 525 -6.38 -9.92 32.87
CA LEU A 525 -7.59 -10.70 32.65
C LEU A 525 -8.06 -10.59 31.20
N LEU A 526 -8.07 -9.39 30.61
CA LEU A 526 -8.35 -9.20 29.19
C LEU A 526 -7.33 -9.94 28.30
N ALA A 527 -6.03 -9.88 28.63
CA ALA A 527 -4.97 -10.64 27.94
C ALA A 527 -5.14 -12.16 28.01
N SER A 528 -5.91 -12.66 28.98
CA SER A 528 -6.24 -14.08 29.10
C SER A 528 -7.53 -14.45 28.35
N ALA A 529 -8.41 -13.47 28.14
CA ALA A 529 -9.69 -13.61 27.46
C ALA A 529 -9.60 -13.56 25.94
N PHE A 530 -8.60 -12.84 25.41
CA PHE A 530 -8.33 -12.77 23.97
C PHE A 530 -6.95 -13.36 23.68
N PRO A 531 -6.86 -14.64 23.30
CA PRO A 531 -5.59 -15.32 23.00
C PRO A 531 -4.74 -14.60 21.95
N GLU A 532 -5.38 -13.83 21.07
CA GLU A 532 -4.75 -12.99 20.03
C GLU A 532 -3.81 -11.93 20.64
N ILE A 533 -4.06 -11.51 21.88
CA ILE A 533 -3.19 -10.58 22.63
C ILE A 533 -1.84 -11.22 22.96
N ASN A 534 -1.81 -12.55 23.18
CA ASN A 534 -0.56 -13.27 23.39
C ASN A 534 0.15 -13.61 22.08
N GLN A 535 -0.25 -12.99 20.97
CA GLN A 535 0.37 -13.14 19.68
C GLN A 535 0.71 -11.75 19.13
N ARG A 536 1.96 -11.56 18.73
CA ARG A 536 2.40 -10.36 18.01
C ARG A 536 2.59 -10.72 16.56
N ARG A 537 1.99 -9.92 15.69
CA ARG A 537 2.21 -10.00 14.26
C ARG A 537 3.57 -9.37 13.93
N THR A 538 4.46 -10.15 13.32
CA THR A 538 5.69 -9.66 12.70
C THR A 538 5.68 -10.11 11.25
N GLY A 539 5.34 -9.20 10.33
CA GLY A 539 5.05 -9.58 8.95
C GLY A 539 3.79 -10.43 8.84
N ASN A 540 3.89 -11.62 8.24
CA ASN A 540 2.77 -12.56 8.08
C ASN A 540 2.70 -13.63 9.18
N THR A 541 3.58 -13.56 10.18
CA THR A 541 3.68 -14.58 11.22
C THR A 541 3.19 -14.05 12.55
N TRP A 542 2.37 -14.85 13.23
CA TRP A 542 1.99 -14.64 14.62
C TRP A 542 3.07 -15.27 15.51
N ILE A 543 3.80 -14.43 16.25
CA ILE A 543 4.79 -14.86 17.24
C ILE A 543 4.15 -14.83 18.62
N PRO A 544 4.36 -15.82 19.49
CA PRO A 544 3.98 -15.74 20.89
C PRO A 544 4.54 -14.46 21.55
N PHE A 545 3.67 -13.55 21.94
CA PHE A 545 3.99 -12.32 22.65
C PHE A 545 3.49 -12.44 24.08
N ASN A 546 4.40 -12.57 25.03
CA ASN A 546 4.00 -12.73 26.41
C ASN A 546 3.68 -11.36 27.01
N VAL A 547 2.43 -10.92 26.83
CA VAL A 547 1.92 -9.66 27.40
C VAL A 547 2.10 -9.64 28.92
N ARG A 548 1.97 -10.80 29.60
CA ARG A 548 2.24 -10.92 31.04
C ARG A 548 3.69 -10.61 31.42
N LYS A 549 4.69 -10.90 30.56
CA LYS A 549 6.10 -10.51 30.81
C LYS A 549 6.34 -9.01 30.67
N VAL A 550 5.66 -8.35 29.74
CA VAL A 550 5.77 -6.88 29.57
C VAL A 550 5.03 -6.16 30.71
N ILE A 551 3.88 -6.69 31.09
CA ILE A 551 3.10 -6.26 32.25
C ILE A 551 3.92 -6.45 33.55
N ALA A 552 4.54 -7.61 33.78
CA ALA A 552 5.31 -7.90 35.00
C ALA A 552 6.63 -7.13 35.14
N LYS A 553 7.27 -6.71 34.04
CA LYS A 553 8.48 -5.85 34.06
C LYS A 553 8.22 -4.41 34.54
N ARG A 554 6.96 -4.02 34.74
CA ARG A 554 6.53 -2.64 35.07
C ARG A 554 6.01 -2.48 36.50
N ASN A 555 6.19 -3.48 37.37
CA ASN A 555 5.96 -3.34 38.80
C ASN A 555 7.21 -2.66 39.44
N PRO A 556 7.08 -1.61 40.26
CA PRO A 556 8.18 -1.17 41.11
C PRO A 556 8.60 -2.27 42.11
#